data_AF-A0A2D9ARN1-F1
#
_entry.id   AF-A0A2D9ARN1-F1
#
_cell.length_a   1.000
_cell.length_b   1.000
_cell.length_c   1.000
_cell.angle_alpha   90.00
_cell.angle_beta   90.00
_cell.angle_gamma   90.00
#
_symmetry.space_group_name_H-M   'P 1'
#
loop_
_entity.id
_entity.type
_entity.pdbx_description
1 polymer ?
#
loop_
_entity_poly.entity_id
_entity_poly.type
_entity_poly.pdbx_seq_one_letter_code
_entity_poly.pdbx_strand_id
1 'polypeptide(L)' 'MNKYRRISKNKSLKIIDEIKSNVPKITFKAKNLIVTLTNKSQLKRWLELYPDGKYTINA' A
#
# COMPACT_ATOMS: atom_id res chain seq x y z
N MET A 1 18.91 7.07 32.98
CA MET A 1 18.05 7.30 31.78
C MET A 1 18.90 7.11 30.52
N ASN A 2 18.57 6.14 29.67
CA ASN A 2 18.39 6.37 28.24
C ASN A 2 17.68 5.17 27.59
N LYS A 3 16.45 5.45 27.15
CA LYS A 3 15.38 4.52 26.85
C LYS A 3 15.28 4.32 25.33
N TYR A 4 16.37 3.90 24.68
CA TYR A 4 16.38 3.67 23.23
C TYR A 4 17.04 2.33 22.92
N ARG A 5 16.30 1.25 23.19
CA ARG A 5 16.64 -0.10 22.72
C ARG A 5 16.64 -0.07 21.20
N ARG A 6 17.83 -0.08 20.59
CA ARG A 6 18.00 -0.20 19.14
C ARG A 6 17.40 -1.54 18.70
N ILE A 7 16.17 -1.52 18.22
CA ILE A 7 15.55 -2.66 17.56
C ILE A 7 16.45 -2.94 16.34
N SER A 8 17.00 -4.15 16.25
CA SER A 8 17.93 -4.50 15.18
C SER A 8 17.28 -4.22 13.83
N LYS A 9 18.05 -3.67 12.87
CA LYS A 9 17.58 -3.32 11.51
C LYS A 9 16.75 -4.46 10.87
N ASN A 10 17.09 -5.72 11.18
CA ASN A 10 16.38 -6.91 10.71
C ASN A 10 14.93 -7.02 11.23
N LYS A 11 14.64 -6.62 12.47
CA LYS A 11 13.26 -6.62 12.99
C LYS A 11 12.41 -5.54 12.33
N SER A 12 12.98 -4.34 12.13
CA SER A 12 12.29 -3.24 11.45
C SER A 12 11.99 -3.57 9.99
N LEU A 13 12.93 -4.19 9.26
CA LEU A 13 12.72 -4.64 7.88
C LEU A 13 11.64 -5.72 7.79
N LYS A 14 11.64 -6.70 8.70
CA LYS A 14 10.58 -7.72 8.77
C LYS A 14 9.21 -7.12 9.01
N ILE A 15 9.11 -6.16 9.93
CA ILE A 15 7.86 -5.44 10.20
C ILE A 15 7.41 -4.66 8.96
N ILE A 16 8.34 -4.01 8.25
CA ILE A 16 8.02 -3.29 6.99
C ILE A 16 7.55 -4.28 5.90
N ASP A 17 8.17 -5.45 5.77
CA ASP A 17 7.75 -6.47 4.82
C ASP A 17 6.42 -7.12 5.20
N GLU A 18 6.15 -7.36 6.49
CA GLU A 18 4.84 -7.79 6.99
C GLU A 18 3.76 -6.74 6.74
N ILE A 19 4.08 -5.46 6.94
CA ILE A 19 3.17 -4.35 6.63
C ILE A 19 2.89 -4.32 5.12
N LYS A 20 3.92 -4.51 4.27
CA LYS A 20 3.79 -4.59 2.81
C LYS A 20 3.04 -5.84 2.33
N SER A 21 3.10 -6.95 3.07
CA SER A 21 2.40 -8.18 2.71
C SER A 21 0.95 -8.18 3.18
N ASN A 22 0.65 -7.52 4.30
CA ASN A 22 -0.71 -7.40 4.86
C ASN A 22 -1.54 -6.26 4.25
N VAL A 23 -0.93 -5.34 3.49
CA VAL A 23 -1.72 -4.36 2.75
C VAL A 23 -2.37 -5.03 1.54
N PRO A 24 -3.69 -4.92 1.39
CA PRO A 24 -4.37 -5.43 0.22
C PRO A 24 -3.79 -4.74 -1.01
N LYS A 25 -3.31 -5.53 -1.97
CA LYS A 25 -2.80 -5.01 -3.24
C LYS A 25 -4.01 -4.68 -4.12
N ILE A 26 -4.40 -3.41 -4.10
CA ILE A 26 -5.52 -2.92 -4.89
C ILE A 26 -4.99 -2.62 -6.29
N THR A 27 -5.41 -3.38 -7.30
CA THR A 27 -5.04 -3.09 -8.69
C THR A 27 -6.08 -2.15 -9.27
N PHE A 28 -5.69 -0.92 -9.56
CA PHE A 28 -6.52 0.06 -10.26
C PHE A 28 -6.16 0.08 -11.75
N LYS A 29 -7.17 0.12 -12.61
CA LYS A 29 -7.06 0.14 -14.07
C LYS A 29 -7.91 1.27 -14.64
N ALA A 30 -7.28 2.12 -15.44
CA ALA A 30 -7.90 3.10 -16.32
C ALA A 30 -7.47 2.84 -17.77
N LYS A 31 -8.05 3.57 -18.74
CA LYS A 31 -7.88 3.34 -20.19
C LYS A 31 -6.44 2.99 -20.61
N ASN A 32 -5.45 3.75 -20.14
CA ASN A 32 -4.04 3.59 -20.50
C ASN A 32 -3.12 3.39 -19.28
N LEU A 33 -3.68 3.04 -18.12
CA LEU A 33 -2.93 3.04 -16.87
C LEU A 33 -3.35 1.90 -15.97
N ILE A 34 -2.36 1.19 -15.43
CA ILE A 34 -2.54 0.16 -14.42
C ILE A 34 -1.61 0.50 -13.27
N VAL A 35 -2.16 0.66 -12.07
CA VAL A 35 -1.38 0.96 -10.86
C VAL A 35 -1.80 0.04 -9.73
N THR A 36 -0.81 -0.43 -8.97
CA THR A 36 -1.06 -1.19 -7.75
C THR A 36 -0.97 -0.24 -6.57
N LEU A 37 -2.08 -0.09 -5.86
CA LEU A 37 -2.21 0.76 -4.69
C LEU A 37 -2.10 -0.10 -3.43
N THR A 38 -1.50 0.48 -2.40
CA THR A 38 -1.28 -0.19 -1.11
C THR A 38 -2.26 0.26 -0.05
N ASN A 39 -3.02 1.33 -0.28
CA ASN A 39 -4.02 1.80 0.67
C ASN A 39 -5.30 2.33 0.00
N LYS A 40 -6.40 2.35 0.77
CA LYS A 40 -7.70 2.82 0.29
C LYS A 40 -7.75 4.34 0.05
N SER A 41 -6.93 5.13 0.74
CA SER A 41 -6.88 6.59 0.57
C SER A 41 -6.34 6.97 -0.81
N GLN A 42 -5.35 6.25 -1.31
CA GLN A 42 -4.84 6.37 -2.66
C GLN A 42 -5.93 5.99 -3.67
N LEU A 43 -6.65 4.89 -3.44
CA LEU A 43 -7.74 4.48 -4.32
C LEU A 43 -8.79 5.59 -4.48
N LYS A 44 -9.20 6.22 -3.38
CA LYS A 44 -10.14 7.35 -3.44
C LYS A 44 -9.64 8.47 -4.36
N ARG A 45 -8.38 8.86 -4.21
CA ARG A 45 -7.78 9.90 -5.06
C ARG A 45 -7.68 9.49 -6.53
N TRP A 46 -7.41 8.22 -6.81
CA TRP A 46 -7.38 7.70 -8.17
C TRP A 46 -8.77 7.65 -8.81
N LEU A 47 -9.82 7.33 -8.04
CA LEU A 47 -11.21 7.38 -8.50
C LEU A 47 -11.68 8.82 -8.77
N GLU A 48 -11.23 9.80 -7.99
CA GLU A 48 -11.51 11.22 -8.24
C GLU A 48 -10.82 11.72 -9.53
N LEU A 49 -9.59 11.27 -9.81
CA LEU A 49 -8.84 11.66 -11.00
C LEU A 49 -9.29 10.93 -12.27
N TYR A 50 -9.73 9.68 -12.13
CA TYR A 50 -10.13 8.82 -13.23
C TYR A 50 -11.48 8.17 -12.88
N PRO A 51 -12.60 8.87 -13.12
CA PRO A 51 -13.93 8.41 -12.71
C PRO A 51 -14.38 7.10 -13.40
N ASP A 52 -13.85 6.81 -14.59
CA ASP A 52 -14.09 5.54 -15.31
C ASP A 52 -13.18 4.39 -14.84
N GLY A 53 -12.31 4.67 -13.87
CA GLY A 53 -11.33 3.73 -13.36
C GLY A 53 -11.96 2.58 -12.60
N LYS A 54 -11.52 1.35 -12.90
CA LYS A 54 -11.96 0.13 -12.21
C LYS A 54 -10.86 -0.33 -11.28
N TYR A 55 -11.24 -0.93 -10.15
CA TYR A 55 -10.26 -1.52 -9.24
C TYR A 55 -10.65 -2.91 -8.80
N THR A 56 -9.64 -3.73 -8.51
CA THR A 56 -9.78 -5.04 -7.88
C THR A 56 -8.97 -5.03 -6.60
N ILE A 57 -9.55 -5.51 -5.50
CA ILE A 57 -8.85 -5.71 -4.24
C ILE A 57 -8.41 -7.17 -4.23
N ASN A 58 -7.11 -7.42 -4.42
CA ASN A 58 -6.57 -8.77 -4.29
C ASN A 58 -6.31 -8.99 -2.80
N ALA A 59 -7.16 -9.82 -2.19
CA ALA A 59 -7.05 -10.27 -0.81
C ALA A 59 -6.07 -11.44 -0.71
#